data_AF-A0A1V6AGY1-F1
#
_entry.id   AF-A0A1V6AGY1-F1
#
_cell.length_a   1.000
_cell.length_b   1.000
_cell.length_c   1.000
_cell.angle_alpha   90.00
_cell.angle_beta   90.00
_cell.angle_gamma   90.00
#
_symmetry.space_group_name_H-M   'P 1'
#
loop_
_entity.id
_entity.type
_entity.pdbx_description
1 polymer ?
#
loop_
_entity_poly.entity_id
_entity_poly.type
_entity_poly.pdbx_seq_one_letter_code
_entity_poly.pdbx_strand_id
1 'polypeptide(L)'
;MFDEDDGALSFRLDRESPYSFHCRRCGVCCANKRLTLSPSERKRLAVFLGMPEERFTADFLDPESGELRSAANGDCVFLEAGFCRVHPVRPLVCRLFPLGLLRDETGREAFGVMPRHPDCLGFLGTDGTVGGDLIAQGSDVLLEQEKESRPD
;
A
#
# COMPACT_ATOMS: atom_id res chain seq x y z
N MET A 1 18.81 4.32 14.11
CA MET A 1 18.34 5.58 14.72
C MET A 1 17.83 6.39 13.55
N PHE A 2 16.51 6.44 13.36
CA PHE A 2 15.95 7.36 12.39
C PHE A 2 16.10 8.74 13.05
N ASP A 3 17.10 9.50 12.61
CA ASP A 3 17.25 10.89 13.01
C ASP A 3 15.89 11.60 12.91
N GLU A 4 15.62 12.47 13.88
CA GLU A 4 14.51 13.44 13.82
C GLU A 4 14.78 14.38 12.63
N ASP A 5 14.42 13.90 11.43
CA ASP A 5 14.67 14.55 10.14
C ASP A 5 13.68 15.72 9.94
N ASP A 6 14.16 16.75 9.27
CA ASP A 6 13.71 18.14 9.17
C ASP A 6 12.33 18.35 8.51
N GLY A 7 11.32 17.55 8.88
CA GLY A 7 9.97 17.55 8.30
C GLY A 7 9.89 17.17 6.81
N ALA A 8 11.03 16.95 6.15
CA ALA A 8 11.12 16.65 4.73
C ALA A 8 11.08 15.15 4.47
N LEU A 9 10.09 14.70 3.70
CA LEU A 9 10.02 13.33 3.19
C LEU A 9 11.25 13.04 2.31
N SER A 10 12.10 12.10 2.74
CA SER A 10 13.30 11.69 2.00
C SER A 10 13.15 10.27 1.44
N PHE A 11 13.35 10.12 0.13
CA PHE A 11 13.34 8.83 -0.58
C PHE A 11 14.78 8.41 -0.88
N ARG A 12 15.49 7.94 0.15
CA ARG A 12 16.92 7.60 0.10
C ARG A 12 17.23 6.15 0.40
N LEU A 13 16.22 5.35 0.74
CA LEU A 13 16.38 3.94 1.08
C LEU A 13 16.39 3.09 -0.19
N ASP A 14 17.20 2.04 -0.17
CA ASP A 14 17.21 0.96 -1.16
C ASP A 14 16.77 -0.37 -0.51
N ARG A 15 16.83 -1.49 -1.25
CA ARG A 15 16.40 -2.80 -0.76
C ARG A 15 17.27 -3.35 0.38
N GLU A 16 18.52 -2.91 0.52
CA GLU A 16 19.44 -3.37 1.57
C GLU A 16 19.40 -2.47 2.81
N SER A 17 18.74 -1.32 2.71
CA SER A 17 18.64 -0.35 3.80
C SER A 17 17.88 -0.92 5.01
N PRO A 18 18.33 -0.63 6.25
CA PRO A 18 17.67 -1.11 7.47
C PRO A 18 16.23 -0.64 7.59
N TYR A 19 15.30 -1.59 7.67
CA TYR A 19 13.86 -1.31 7.76
C TYR A 19 13.09 -2.57 8.17
N SER A 20 12.04 -2.40 8.97
CA SER A 20 11.03 -3.42 9.21
C SER A 20 9.71 -2.76 9.60
N PHE A 21 8.59 -3.33 9.16
CA PHE A 21 7.28 -2.89 9.64
C PHE A 21 6.33 -4.06 9.94
N HIS A 22 5.95 -4.16 11.21
CA HIS A 22 4.97 -5.15 11.65
C HIS A 22 3.58 -4.53 11.80
N CYS A 23 2.72 -4.79 10.82
CA CYS A 23 1.31 -4.37 10.82
C CYS A 23 0.51 -5.10 11.91
N ARG A 24 -0.14 -4.34 12.80
CA ARG A 24 -1.03 -4.86 13.85
C ARG A 24 -2.51 -4.92 13.46
N ARG A 25 -2.83 -4.68 12.18
CA ARG A 25 -4.21 -4.68 11.63
C ARG A 25 -5.18 -3.77 12.40
N CYS A 26 -4.69 -2.62 12.85
CA CYS A 26 -5.47 -1.65 13.64
C CYS A 26 -6.51 -0.85 12.83
N GLY A 27 -6.53 -0.97 11.50
CA GLY A 27 -7.48 -0.23 10.65
C GLY A 27 -7.17 1.26 10.47
N VAL A 28 -6.29 1.85 11.29
CA VAL A 28 -6.00 3.29 11.25
C VAL A 28 -5.40 3.76 9.92
N CYS A 29 -4.62 2.91 9.23
CA CYS A 29 -4.12 3.26 7.91
C CYS A 29 -5.20 3.24 6.82
N CYS A 30 -6.41 2.76 7.09
CA CYS A 30 -7.51 2.77 6.13
C CYS A 30 -8.27 4.10 6.11
N ALA A 31 -8.08 4.96 7.12
CA ALA A 31 -8.74 6.25 7.20
C ALA A 31 -8.12 7.28 6.23
N ASN A 32 -8.96 8.08 5.58
CA ASN A 32 -8.58 9.24 4.77
C ASN A 32 -7.48 8.95 3.73
N LYS A 33 -7.53 7.78 3.08
CA LYS A 33 -6.62 7.40 1.99
C LYS A 33 -7.34 7.37 0.66
N ARG A 34 -6.69 7.98 -0.34
CA ARG A 34 -7.07 7.89 -1.75
C ARG A 34 -6.15 6.87 -2.41
N LEU A 35 -6.73 5.82 -2.97
CA LEU A 35 -5.98 4.70 -3.52
C LEU A 35 -6.38 4.49 -4.97
N THR A 36 -5.41 4.53 -5.89
CA THR A 36 -5.63 4.06 -7.26
C THR A 36 -5.24 2.59 -7.34
N LEU A 37 -6.08 1.79 -7.99
CA LEU A 37 -5.82 0.37 -8.18
C LEU A 37 -5.38 0.10 -9.62
N SER A 38 -4.32 -0.68 -9.77
CA SER A 38 -3.95 -1.22 -11.09
C SER A 38 -4.99 -2.23 -11.60
N PRO A 39 -5.02 -2.53 -12.91
CA PRO A 39 -5.89 -3.57 -13.45
C PRO A 39 -5.71 -4.93 -12.76
N SER A 40 -4.46 -5.33 -12.51
CA SER A 40 -4.12 -6.58 -11.81
C SER A 40 -4.65 -6.62 -10.38
N GLU A 41 -4.62 -5.47 -9.68
CA GLU A 41 -5.18 -5.35 -8.33
C GLU A 41 -6.70 -5.45 -8.32
N ARG A 42 -7.39 -4.79 -9.27
CA ARG A 42 -8.85 -4.84 -9.40
C ARG A 42 -9.32 -6.28 -9.60
N LYS A 43 -8.72 -6.99 -10.55
CA LYS A 43 -9.02 -8.41 -10.81
C LYS A 43 -8.84 -9.27 -9.57
N ARG A 44 -7.72 -9.12 -8.86
CA ARG A 44 -7.43 -9.90 -7.65
C ARG A 44 -8.40 -9.61 -6.52
N LEU A 45 -8.81 -8.35 -6.33
CA LEU A 45 -9.82 -7.96 -5.35
C LEU A 45 -11.21 -8.48 -5.72
N ALA A 46 -11.61 -8.38 -6.99
CA ALA A 46 -12.88 -8.90 -7.50
C ALA A 46 -13.00 -10.42 -7.26
N VAL A 47 -11.96 -11.19 -7.62
CA VAL A 47 -11.88 -12.64 -7.37
C VAL A 47 -12.01 -12.96 -5.88
N PHE A 48 -11.29 -12.23 -5.02
CA PHE A 48 -11.37 -12.45 -3.57
C PHE A 48 -12.76 -12.14 -2.99
N LEU A 49 -13.44 -11.13 -3.53
CA LEU A 49 -14.79 -10.76 -3.13
C LEU A 49 -15.88 -11.63 -3.79
N GLY A 50 -15.50 -12.58 -4.66
CA GLY A 50 -16.43 -13.49 -5.33
C GLY A 50 -17.34 -12.80 -6.34
N MET A 51 -16.84 -11.78 -7.04
CA MET A 51 -17.63 -11.01 -8.01
C MET A 51 -16.88 -10.78 -9.33
N PRO A 52 -17.60 -10.48 -10.44
CA PRO A 52 -16.99 -10.04 -11.68
C PRO A 52 -16.22 -8.72 -11.54
N GLU A 53 -15.17 -8.53 -12.33
CA GLU A 53 -14.31 -7.34 -12.29
C GLU A 53 -15.05 -6.06 -12.72
N GLU A 54 -15.99 -6.18 -13.66
CA GLU A 54 -16.84 -5.08 -14.11
C GLU A 54 -17.72 -4.58 -12.97
N ARG A 55 -18.29 -5.50 -12.19
CA ARG A 55 -19.07 -5.17 -11.01
C ARG A 55 -18.19 -4.56 -9.92
N PHE A 56 -17.00 -5.11 -9.70
CA PHE A 56 -16.04 -4.54 -8.75
C PHE A 56 -15.74 -3.07 -9.09
N THR A 57 -15.47 -2.79 -10.38
CA THR A 57 -15.18 -1.44 -10.86
C THR A 57 -16.36 -0.51 -10.62
N ALA A 58 -17.59 -0.93 -10.95
CA ALA A 58 -18.79 -0.13 -10.73
C ALA A 58 -19.07 0.14 -9.25
N ASP A 59 -18.94 -0.88 -8.39
CA ASP A 59 -19.31 -0.82 -6.98
C ASP A 59 -18.25 -0.09 -6.13
N PHE A 60 -16.96 -0.24 -6.46
CA PHE A 60 -15.86 0.21 -5.59
C PHE A 60 -14.97 1.30 -6.15
N LEU A 61 -14.99 1.59 -7.46
CA LEU A 61 -14.20 2.68 -8.03
C LEU A 61 -15.08 3.89 -8.35
N ASP A 62 -14.50 5.06 -8.14
CA ASP A 62 -15.06 6.32 -8.58
C ASP A 62 -14.86 6.46 -10.11
N PRO A 63 -15.93 6.73 -10.89
CA PRO A 63 -15.87 6.71 -12.35
C PRO A 63 -15.07 7.88 -12.95
N GLU A 64 -14.92 8.98 -12.20
CA GLU A 64 -14.20 10.17 -12.69
C GLU A 64 -12.70 10.07 -12.38
N SER A 65 -12.35 9.74 -11.14
CA SER A 65 -10.96 9.67 -10.69
C SER A 65 -10.32 8.30 -10.90
N GLY A 66 -11.11 7.23 -11.01
CA GLY A 66 -10.62 5.85 -11.02
C GLY A 66 -10.08 5.37 -9.68
N GLU A 67 -10.21 6.18 -8.63
CA GLU A 67 -9.78 5.85 -7.28
C GLU A 67 -10.79 4.95 -6.56
N LEU A 68 -10.31 4.20 -5.58
CA LEU A 68 -11.16 3.47 -4.67
C LEU A 68 -12.05 4.44 -3.90
N ARG A 69 -13.36 4.18 -3.91
CA ARG A 69 -14.34 4.94 -3.15
C ARG A 69 -14.03 4.91 -1.66
N SER A 70 -14.38 6.00 -0.99
CA SER A 70 -14.40 6.09 0.46
C SER A 70 -15.82 5.90 0.98
N ALA A 71 -15.96 5.36 2.18
CA ALA A 71 -17.20 5.37 2.94
C ALA A 71 -17.56 6.81 3.34
N ALA A 72 -18.81 7.01 3.80
CA ALA A 72 -19.32 8.34 4.15
C ALA A 72 -18.50 9.06 5.24
N ASN A 73 -17.77 8.32 6.07
CA ASN A 73 -16.89 8.85 7.12
C ASN A 73 -15.45 9.13 6.63
N GLY A 74 -15.15 8.94 5.35
CA GLY A 74 -13.82 9.13 4.77
C GLY A 74 -12.89 7.92 4.86
N ASP A 75 -13.35 6.81 5.44
CA ASP A 75 -12.56 5.58 5.49
C ASP A 75 -12.58 4.83 4.17
N CYS A 76 -11.57 3.98 3.95
CA CYS A 76 -11.57 3.01 2.86
C CYS A 76 -12.85 2.14 2.91
N VAL A 77 -13.48 1.96 1.74
CA VAL A 77 -14.70 1.15 1.59
C VAL A 77 -14.57 -0.32 2.04
N PHE A 78 -13.33 -0.82 2.21
CA PHE A 78 -13.08 -2.17 2.73
C PHE A 78 -12.81 -2.24 4.24
N LEU A 79 -12.87 -1.11 4.96
CA LEU A 79 -12.79 -1.10 6.42
C LEU A 79 -14.15 -1.44 7.02
N GLU A 80 -14.23 -2.55 7.75
CA GLU A 80 -15.45 -3.05 8.35
C GLU A 80 -15.20 -3.45 9.80
N ALA A 81 -15.97 -2.87 10.74
CA ALA A 81 -15.81 -3.09 12.18
C ALA A 81 -14.36 -2.91 12.70
N GLY A 82 -13.61 -1.98 12.10
CA GLY A 82 -12.20 -1.71 12.45
C GLY A 82 -11.17 -2.62 11.77
N PHE A 83 -11.60 -3.55 10.91
CA PHE A 83 -10.73 -4.49 10.21
C PHE A 83 -10.83 -4.33 8.69
N CYS A 84 -9.69 -4.43 8.00
CA CYS A 84 -9.67 -4.47 6.55
C CYS A 84 -10.15 -5.85 6.08
N ARG A 85 -11.36 -5.92 5.50
CA ARG A 85 -11.94 -7.21 5.07
C ARG A 85 -11.19 -7.86 3.90
N VAL A 86 -10.44 -7.07 3.12
CA VAL A 86 -9.61 -7.54 2.00
C VAL A 86 -8.13 -7.66 2.37
N HIS A 87 -7.79 -7.66 3.67
CA HIS A 87 -6.40 -7.64 4.14
C HIS A 87 -5.49 -8.72 3.50
N PRO A 88 -5.93 -9.98 3.26
CA PRO A 88 -5.08 -10.99 2.61
C PRO A 88 -4.65 -10.63 1.19
N VAL A 89 -5.50 -9.90 0.45
CA VAL A 89 -5.29 -9.48 -0.94
C VAL A 89 -5.14 -7.97 -1.06
N ARG A 90 -4.70 -7.30 0.01
CA ARG A 90 -4.58 -5.83 0.02
C ARG A 90 -3.70 -5.31 -1.13
N PRO A 91 -4.03 -4.13 -1.70
CA PRO A 91 -3.24 -3.47 -2.74
C PRO A 91 -1.79 -3.26 -2.35
N LEU A 92 -0.90 -3.10 -3.33
CA LEU A 92 0.53 -2.86 -3.18
C LEU A 92 0.78 -1.67 -2.24
N VAL A 93 0.13 -0.53 -2.48
CA VAL A 93 0.24 0.66 -1.61
C VAL A 93 -0.15 0.37 -0.15
N CYS A 94 -1.09 -0.54 0.08
CA CYS A 94 -1.47 -0.97 1.44
C CYS A 94 -0.46 -1.95 2.07
N ARG A 95 0.26 -2.73 1.25
CA ARG A 95 1.32 -3.62 1.72
C ARG A 95 2.61 -2.89 2.04
N LEU A 96 2.92 -1.87 1.25
CA LEU A 96 4.10 -1.05 1.44
C LEU A 96 4.00 -0.18 2.69
N PHE A 97 2.80 0.23 3.11
CA PHE A 97 2.65 1.12 4.27
C PHE A 97 3.47 0.68 5.50
N PRO A 98 4.26 1.60 6.11
CA PRO A 98 4.40 3.03 5.82
C PRO A 98 5.48 3.38 4.79
N LEU A 99 6.09 2.40 4.13
CA LEU A 99 7.07 2.62 3.07
C LEU A 99 6.40 3.26 1.84
N GLY A 100 6.94 4.39 1.40
CA GLY A 100 6.67 4.98 0.11
C GLY A 100 7.67 4.46 -0.93
N LEU A 101 7.23 4.39 -2.18
CA LEU A 101 8.04 3.98 -3.32
C LEU A 101 8.05 5.10 -4.37
N LEU A 102 9.25 5.50 -4.78
CA LEU A 102 9.48 6.24 -6.01
C LEU A 102 10.22 5.34 -7.01
N ARG A 103 9.87 5.51 -8.27
CA ARG A 103 10.59 4.91 -9.39
C ARG A 103 11.04 6.02 -10.31
N ASP A 104 12.33 6.03 -10.66
CA ASP A 104 12.85 6.96 -11.65
C ASP A 104 12.57 6.48 -13.08
N GLU A 105 12.96 7.29 -14.07
CA GLU A 105 12.80 6.99 -15.50
C GLU A 105 13.56 5.72 -15.93
N THR A 106 14.63 5.36 -15.20
CA THR A 106 15.43 4.15 -15.44
C THR A 106 14.83 2.90 -14.77
N GLY A 107 13.72 3.06 -14.04
CA GLY A 107 13.08 2.00 -13.28
C GLY A 107 13.77 1.67 -11.95
N ARG A 108 14.74 2.48 -11.50
CA ARG A 108 15.34 2.30 -10.17
C ARG A 108 14.35 2.69 -9.10
N GLU A 109 14.26 1.85 -8.08
CA GLU A 109 13.38 2.02 -6.94
C GLU A 109 14.13 2.77 -5.83
N ALA A 110 13.50 3.81 -5.30
CA ALA A 110 13.92 4.52 -4.10
C ALA A 110 12.77 4.53 -3.10
N PHE A 111 13.07 4.26 -1.84
CA PHE A 111 12.06 4.14 -0.79
C PHE A 111 12.24 5.23 0.27
N GLY A 112 11.13 5.58 0.90
CA GLY A 112 11.08 6.55 2.00
C GLY A 112 10.08 6.09 3.06
N VAL A 113 10.32 6.43 4.33
CA VAL A 113 9.37 6.11 5.40
C VAL A 113 8.38 7.25 5.55
N MET A 114 7.11 6.99 5.22
CA MET A 114 6.05 7.97 5.36
C MET A 114 5.63 8.12 6.83
N PRO A 115 5.25 9.33 7.27
CA PRO A 115 4.62 9.53 8.57
C PRO A 115 3.41 8.61 8.73
N ARG A 116 3.33 7.97 9.89
CA ARG A 116 2.18 7.16 10.27
C ARG A 116 1.18 8.02 11.02
N HIS A 117 -0.10 7.66 10.92
CA HIS A 117 -1.09 8.21 11.84
C HIS A 117 -0.65 7.97 13.29
N PRO A 118 -0.83 8.94 14.21
CA PRO A 118 -0.42 8.78 15.62
C PRO A 118 -0.98 7.52 16.29
N ASP A 119 -2.22 7.16 15.96
CA ASP A 119 -2.90 5.98 16.50
C ASP A 119 -2.50 4.66 15.80
N CYS A 120 -1.56 4.68 14.86
CA CYS A 120 -1.11 3.47 14.21
C CYS A 120 -0.37 2.55 15.19
N LEU A 121 -1.00 1.42 15.51
CA LEU A 121 -0.42 0.42 16.43
C LEU A 121 0.69 -0.43 15.80
N GLY A 122 1.10 -0.17 14.56
CA GLY A 122 2.19 -0.92 13.90
C GLY A 122 3.54 -0.66 14.56
N PHE A 123 4.46 -1.61 14.45
CA PHE A 123 5.84 -1.44 14.93
C PHE A 123 6.76 -1.17 13.76
N LEU A 124 7.42 0.00 13.78
CA LEU A 124 8.48 0.36 12.85
C LEU A 124 9.82 0.09 13.51
N GLY A 125 10.70 -0.62 12.83
CA GLY A 125 12.02 -0.98 13.32
C GLY A 125 13.09 -0.94 12.24
N THR A 126 14.28 -1.42 12.60
CA THR A 126 15.47 -1.52 11.74
C THR A 126 16.17 -2.88 11.90
N ASP A 127 15.44 -3.88 12.39
CA ASP A 127 15.92 -5.25 12.63
C ASP A 127 15.86 -6.14 11.38
N GLY A 128 15.49 -5.58 10.22
CA GLY A 128 15.52 -6.21 8.91
C GLY A 128 15.96 -5.22 7.83
N THR A 129 15.63 -5.53 6.58
CA THR A 129 15.86 -4.66 5.42
C THR A 129 14.56 -4.36 4.69
N VAL A 130 14.56 -3.31 3.86
CA VAL A 130 13.44 -3.01 2.95
C VAL A 130 13.10 -4.24 2.09
N GLY A 131 14.10 -4.87 1.48
CA GLY A 131 13.92 -6.07 0.66
C GLY A 131 13.31 -7.23 1.44
N GLY A 132 13.75 -7.45 2.68
CA GLY A 132 13.17 -8.45 3.58
C GLY A 132 11.70 -8.17 3.90
N ASP A 133 11.34 -6.92 4.17
CA ASP A 133 9.96 -6.52 4.42
C ASP A 133 9.09 -6.67 3.16
N LEU A 134 9.59 -6.29 1.99
CA LEU A 134 8.88 -6.47 0.71
C LEU A 134 8.50 -7.95 0.49
N ILE A 135 9.44 -8.87 0.72
CA ILE A 135 9.19 -10.32 0.62
C ILE A 135 8.19 -10.77 1.69
N ALA A 136 8.36 -10.35 2.95
CA ALA A 136 7.48 -10.73 4.05
C ALA A 136 6.02 -10.26 3.83
N GLN A 137 5.85 -9.11 3.17
CA GLN A 137 4.54 -8.57 2.80
C GLN A 137 3.99 -9.14 1.48
N GLY A 138 4.80 -9.88 0.71
CA GLY A 138 4.49 -10.30 -0.66
C GLY A 138 4.39 -9.14 -1.65
N SER A 139 4.99 -8.00 -1.31
CA SER A 139 5.02 -6.79 -2.14
C SER A 139 6.03 -6.92 -3.28
N ASP A 140 7.08 -7.70 -3.11
CA ASP A 140 8.09 -7.99 -4.13
C ASP A 140 7.44 -8.54 -5.41
N VAL A 141 6.57 -9.54 -5.29
CA VAL A 141 5.86 -10.15 -6.42
C VAL A 141 4.92 -9.14 -7.09
N LEU A 142 4.20 -8.35 -6.30
CA LEU A 142 3.30 -7.33 -6.84
C LEU A 142 4.08 -6.23 -7.57
N LEU A 143 5.23 -5.82 -7.03
CA LEU A 143 6.06 -4.80 -7.65
C LEU A 143 6.56 -5.21 -9.04
N GLU A 144 6.89 -6.48 -9.24
CA GLU A 144 7.28 -7.01 -10.55
C GLU A 144 6.08 -7.10 -11.50
N GLN A 145 4.92 -7.58 -11.03
CA GLN A 145 3.68 -7.59 -11.83
C GLN A 145 3.30 -6.20 -12.34
N GLU A 146 3.43 -5.18 -11.49
CA GLU A 146 3.17 -3.79 -11.88
C GLU A 146 4.18 -3.28 -12.93
N LYS A 147 5.44 -3.70 -12.88
CA LYS A 147 6.45 -3.34 -13.91
C LYS A 147 6.09 -3.94 -15.27
N GLU A 148 5.69 -5.20 -15.30
CA GLU A 148 5.31 -5.90 -16.54
C GLU A 148 4.03 -5.35 -17.16
N SER A 149 3.14 -4.77 -16.34
CA SER A 149 1.85 -4.25 -16.80
C SER A 149 1.88 -2.82 -17.37
N ARG A 150 3.01 -2.12 -17.27
CA ARG A 150 3.15 -0.76 -17.80
C ARG A 150 3.56 -0.81 -19.27
N PRO A 151 2.77 -0.23 -20.20
CA PRO A 151 3.20 -0.09 -21.58
C PRO A 151 4.38 0.90 -21.68
N ASP A 152 5.33 0.61 -22.58
CA ASP A 152 6.43 1.51 -22.97
C ASP A 152 5.93 2.89 -23.44
#